data_AF-A0A822HVM3-F1
#
_entry.id   AF-A0A822HVM3-F1
#
_cell.length_a   1.000
_cell.length_b   1.000
_cell.length_c   1.000
_cell.angle_alpha   90.00
_cell.angle_beta   90.00
_cell.angle_gamma   90.00
#
_symmetry.space_group_name_H-M   'P 1'
#
loop_
_entity.id
_entity.type
_entity.pdbx_description
1 polymer ?
#
loop_
_entity_poly.entity_id
_entity_poly.type
_entity_poly.pdbx_seq_one_letter_code
_entity_poly.pdbx_strand_id
1 'polypeptide(L)'
;LKYEQEVVPRKQPHTFQSFTDIPEDVFYSVEELAQHDGNDPGLPLWLSINGKMLEYSGLPPVDHPDYELRYRFYPFFKSRCGGREATYVMARTMYEPLYVISSNDNDLCVQHRAAIEDEFYHRINYVQNKKYWKLIGRLRVTNSSL
;
A
#
# COMPACT_ATOMS: atom_id res chain seq x y z
N LEU A 1 -25.04 24.51 -10.01
CA LEU A 1 -24.99 23.33 -10.89
C LEU A 1 -24.69 22.11 -10.02
N LYS A 2 -25.73 21.44 -9.56
CA LYS A 2 -25.67 20.25 -8.67
C LYS A 2 -26.50 19.12 -9.31
N TYR A 3 -26.43 19.02 -10.62
CA TYR A 3 -27.26 18.13 -11.42
C TYR A 3 -26.37 17.01 -11.97
N GLU A 4 -26.81 15.77 -11.71
CA GLU A 4 -26.36 14.51 -12.30
C GLU A 4 -24.94 14.04 -11.92
N GLN A 5 -24.67 13.93 -10.61
CA GLN A 5 -23.58 13.05 -10.20
C GLN A 5 -24.11 11.61 -10.31
N GLU A 6 -23.57 10.85 -11.27
CA GLU A 6 -23.92 9.44 -11.46
C GLU A 6 -23.69 8.68 -10.15
N VAL A 7 -24.71 7.96 -9.69
CA VAL A 7 -24.59 7.14 -8.48
C VAL A 7 -23.78 5.91 -8.85
N VAL A 8 -22.47 5.94 -8.54
CA VAL A 8 -21.60 4.78 -8.70
C VAL A 8 -21.84 3.82 -7.53
N PRO A 9 -22.36 2.59 -7.77
CA PRO A 9 -22.56 1.61 -6.71
C PRO A 9 -21.24 1.26 -6.03
N ARG A 10 -21.28 1.06 -4.71
CA ARG A 10 -20.10 0.60 -3.97
C ARG A 10 -19.68 -0.77 -4.49
N LYS A 11 -18.38 -0.90 -4.74
CA LYS A 11 -17.74 -2.15 -5.14
C LYS A 11 -17.97 -3.23 -4.09
N GLN A 12 -18.32 -4.43 -4.54
CA GLN A 12 -18.64 -5.55 -3.65
C GLN A 12 -17.37 -6.32 -3.26
N PRO A 13 -17.28 -6.90 -2.03
CA PRO A 13 -16.05 -7.52 -1.55
C PRO A 13 -15.44 -8.59 -2.47
N HIS A 14 -16.27 -9.41 -3.10
CA HIS A 14 -15.81 -10.47 -4.02
C HIS A 14 -15.22 -9.93 -5.34
N THR A 15 -15.36 -8.64 -5.62
CA THR A 15 -14.79 -7.98 -6.81
C THR A 15 -13.49 -7.23 -6.51
N PHE A 16 -13.08 -7.18 -5.24
CA PHE A 16 -11.82 -6.57 -4.83
C PHE A 16 -10.65 -7.30 -5.48
N GLN A 17 -9.75 -6.50 -6.06
CA GLN A 17 -8.49 -6.95 -6.61
C GLN A 17 -7.51 -7.17 -5.46
N SER A 18 -6.64 -8.15 -5.65
CA SER A 18 -5.57 -8.49 -4.72
C SER A 18 -4.30 -8.69 -5.54
N PHE A 19 -3.14 -8.44 -4.93
CA PHE A 19 -1.89 -8.87 -5.54
C PHE A 19 -1.80 -10.40 -5.46
N THR A 20 -1.65 -11.05 -6.61
CA THR A 20 -1.62 -12.52 -6.74
C THR A 20 -0.21 -13.07 -6.97
N ASP A 21 0.67 -12.29 -7.61
CA ASP A 21 1.99 -12.74 -8.07
C ASP A 21 3.05 -12.62 -6.95
N ILE A 22 2.72 -13.10 -5.75
CA ILE A 22 3.57 -12.98 -4.56
C ILE A 22 4.31 -14.29 -4.33
N PRO A 23 5.65 -14.26 -4.14
CA PRO A 23 6.39 -15.45 -3.75
C PRO A 23 5.80 -16.10 -2.49
N GLU A 24 5.46 -17.39 -2.57
CA GLU A 24 4.76 -18.10 -1.48
C GLU A 24 5.66 -18.37 -0.27
N ASP A 25 6.95 -18.63 -0.50
CA ASP A 25 7.92 -19.05 0.53
C ASP A 25 8.85 -17.94 1.02
N VAL A 26 8.61 -16.68 0.62
CA VAL A 26 9.46 -15.53 1.01
C VAL A 26 8.75 -14.70 2.06
N PHE A 27 9.34 -14.65 3.25
CA PHE A 27 8.77 -13.96 4.40
C PHE A 27 9.77 -13.03 5.08
N TYR A 28 9.34 -11.80 5.35
CA TYR A 28 10.12 -10.76 6.01
C TYR A 28 9.55 -10.45 7.39
N SER A 29 10.40 -10.10 8.35
CA SER A 29 9.99 -9.62 9.66
C SER A 29 9.62 -8.13 9.62
N VAL A 30 8.97 -7.64 10.68
CA VAL A 30 8.66 -6.21 10.84
C VAL A 30 9.96 -5.41 11.00
N GLU A 31 10.97 -5.98 11.65
CA GLU A 31 12.27 -5.36 11.84
C GLU A 31 13.05 -5.24 10.52
N GLU A 32 13.01 -6.28 9.67
CA GLU A 32 13.57 -6.22 8.32
C GLU A 32 12.85 -5.15 7.50
N LEU A 33 11.51 -5.15 7.50
CA LEU A 33 10.74 -4.12 6.81
C LEU A 33 11.12 -2.70 7.28
N ALA A 34 11.27 -2.48 8.59
CA ALA A 34 11.58 -1.16 9.15
C ALA A 34 12.94 -0.57 8.71
N GLN A 35 13.89 -1.41 8.29
CA GLN A 35 15.18 -0.95 7.75
C GLN A 35 15.04 -0.29 6.36
N HIS A 36 13.97 -0.61 5.64
CA HIS A 36 13.70 -0.17 4.28
C HIS A 36 12.73 1.04 4.24
N ASP A 37 12.94 2.01 5.14
CA ASP A 37 12.10 3.22 5.27
C ASP A 37 12.45 4.35 4.29
N GLY A 38 13.50 4.16 3.49
CA GLY A 38 14.01 5.11 2.51
C GLY A 38 14.92 6.21 3.10
N ASN A 39 15.30 6.13 4.38
CA ASN A 39 16.31 7.01 4.98
C ASN A 39 17.74 6.58 4.64
N ASP A 40 17.98 5.28 4.48
CA ASP A 40 19.24 4.76 3.93
C ASP A 40 19.17 4.75 2.39
N PRO A 41 19.98 5.55 1.67
CA PRO A 41 20.00 5.56 0.21
C PRO A 41 20.56 4.26 -0.41
N GLY A 42 21.24 3.41 0.38
CA GLY A 42 21.75 2.11 -0.06
C GLY A 42 20.69 1.00 -0.04
N LEU A 43 19.53 1.25 0.56
CA LEU A 43 18.44 0.28 0.65
C LEU A 43 17.24 0.71 -0.21
N PRO A 44 16.57 -0.24 -0.89
CA PRO A 44 15.32 0.06 -1.57
C PRO A 44 14.23 0.42 -0.56
N LEU A 45 13.26 1.23 -0.99
CA LEU A 45 12.08 1.54 -0.20
C LEU A 45 11.11 0.37 -0.22
N TRP A 46 10.78 -0.19 0.95
CA TRP A 46 9.77 -1.22 1.08
C TRP A 46 8.54 -0.71 1.83
N LEU A 47 7.40 -1.34 1.57
CA LEU A 47 6.21 -1.24 2.41
C LEU A 47 5.47 -2.58 2.35
N SER A 48 4.61 -2.83 3.32
CA SER A 48 3.64 -3.91 3.20
C SER A 48 2.21 -3.38 3.14
N ILE A 49 1.35 -4.11 2.43
CA ILE A 49 -0.08 -3.84 2.35
C ILE A 49 -0.84 -5.14 2.53
N ASN A 50 -1.68 -5.21 3.56
CA ASN A 50 -2.45 -6.39 3.91
C ASN A 50 -1.53 -7.63 4.05
N GLY A 51 -0.36 -7.44 4.66
CA GLY A 51 0.66 -8.47 4.85
C GLY A 51 1.46 -8.86 3.60
N LYS A 52 1.29 -8.14 2.48
CA LYS A 52 2.01 -8.39 1.22
C LYS A 52 3.13 -7.38 1.07
N MET A 53 4.35 -7.83 0.79
CA MET A 53 5.54 -6.99 0.73
C MET A 53 5.75 -6.46 -0.68
N LEU A 54 5.95 -5.15 -0.79
CA LEU A 54 6.26 -4.46 -2.02
C LEU A 54 7.58 -3.70 -1.90
N GLU A 55 8.42 -3.86 -2.92
CA GLU A 55 9.59 -3.03 -3.15
C GLU A 55 9.26 -1.97 -4.20
N TYR A 56 9.57 -0.72 -3.87
CA TYR A 56 9.51 0.39 -4.80
C TYR A 56 10.88 0.58 -5.47
N SER A 57 10.94 0.48 -6.80
CA SER A 57 12.20 0.56 -7.56
C SER A 57 12.79 1.98 -7.67
N GLY A 58 12.32 2.91 -6.84
CA GLY A 58 12.92 4.22 -6.66
C GLY A 58 12.55 5.25 -7.74
N LEU A 59 13.42 6.26 -7.87
CA LEU A 59 13.32 7.28 -8.91
C LEU A 59 14.09 6.81 -10.15
N PRO A 60 13.49 6.82 -11.34
CA PRO A 60 14.24 6.56 -12.57
C PRO A 60 15.28 7.68 -12.82
N PRO A 61 16.17 7.53 -13.80
CA PRO A 61 17.06 8.62 -14.24
C PRO A 61 16.28 9.91 -14.61
N VAL A 62 16.93 11.06 -14.47
CA VAL A 62 16.32 12.40 -14.66
C VAL A 62 15.76 12.59 -16.08
N ASP A 63 16.38 11.96 -17.07
CA ASP A 63 15.98 11.98 -18.48
C ASP A 63 14.84 11.00 -18.81
N HIS A 64 14.41 10.17 -17.86
CA HIS A 64 13.31 9.23 -18.07
C HIS A 64 11.96 9.96 -18.07
N PRO A 65 11.03 9.64 -19.00
CA PRO A 65 9.75 10.36 -19.13
C PRO A 65 8.88 10.34 -17.86
N ASP A 66 8.98 9.28 -17.06
CA ASP A 66 8.24 9.16 -15.80
C ASP A 66 8.90 9.90 -14.61
N TYR A 67 10.10 10.49 -14.75
CA TYR A 67 10.88 11.04 -13.63
C TYR A 67 10.08 12.02 -12.76
N GLU A 68 9.47 13.04 -13.38
CA GLU A 68 8.71 14.08 -12.68
C GLU A 68 7.55 13.51 -11.86
N LEU A 69 6.83 12.54 -12.42
CA LEU A 69 5.72 11.89 -11.72
C LEU A 69 6.24 11.10 -10.50
N ARG A 70 7.35 10.38 -10.67
CA ARG A 70 7.98 9.59 -9.60
C ARG A 70 8.54 10.46 -8.49
N TYR A 71 9.20 11.55 -8.87
CA TYR A 71 9.75 12.53 -7.96
C TYR A 71 8.68 13.11 -7.04
N ARG A 72 7.45 13.32 -7.53
CA ARG A 72 6.32 13.79 -6.72
C ARG A 72 5.76 12.74 -5.76
N PHE A 73 5.69 11.48 -6.18
CA PHE A 73 5.10 10.41 -5.34
C PHE A 73 6.09 9.83 -4.31
N TYR A 74 7.37 9.81 -4.62
CA TYR A 74 8.38 9.19 -3.76
C TYR A 74 8.40 9.76 -2.32
N PRO A 75 8.36 11.09 -2.09
CA PRO A 75 8.31 11.66 -0.74
C PRO A 75 7.07 11.23 0.06
N PHE A 76 5.92 11.04 -0.61
CA PHE A 76 4.71 10.56 0.04
C PHE A 76 4.90 9.14 0.57
N PHE A 77 5.39 8.23 -0.27
CA PHE A 77 5.62 6.84 0.14
C PHE A 77 6.69 6.73 1.22
N LYS A 78 7.83 7.38 1.01
CA LYS A 78 8.91 7.43 2.00
C LYS A 78 8.39 7.91 3.36
N SER A 79 7.69 9.05 3.41
CA SER A 79 7.28 9.64 4.69
C SER A 79 6.11 8.94 5.39
N ARG A 80 5.19 8.33 4.63
CA ARG A 80 3.94 7.78 5.20
C ARG A 80 3.93 6.26 5.31
N CYS A 81 4.56 5.57 4.36
CA CYS A 81 4.41 4.11 4.20
C CYS A 81 5.75 3.36 4.28
N GLY A 82 6.88 4.04 4.08
CA GLY A 82 8.20 3.45 4.05
C GLY A 82 8.51 2.67 5.32
N GLY A 83 8.93 1.42 5.14
CA GLY A 83 9.31 0.50 6.20
C GLY A 83 8.17 0.13 7.15
N ARG A 84 6.91 0.16 6.68
CA ARG A 84 5.73 -0.07 7.53
C ARG A 84 4.68 -0.94 6.84
N GLU A 85 3.84 -1.56 7.66
CA GLU A 85 2.55 -2.08 7.22
C GLU A 85 1.59 -0.91 7.00
N ALA A 86 1.38 -0.59 5.73
CA ALA A 86 0.69 0.61 5.29
C ALA A 86 -0.84 0.48 5.38
N THR A 87 -1.41 -0.72 5.55
CA THR A 87 -2.87 -0.89 5.56
C THR A 87 -3.56 0.02 6.58
N TYR A 88 -3.05 0.08 7.81
CA TYR A 88 -3.62 0.96 8.83
C TYR A 88 -3.44 2.45 8.51
N VAL A 89 -2.25 2.84 8.03
CA VAL A 89 -1.99 4.22 7.59
C VAL A 89 -2.98 4.64 6.51
N MET A 90 -3.26 3.76 5.55
CA MET A 90 -4.22 4.01 4.48
C MET A 90 -5.66 4.02 4.99
N ALA A 91 -6.03 3.13 5.91
CA ALA A 91 -7.36 3.12 6.54
C ALA A 91 -7.70 4.50 7.16
N ARG A 92 -6.72 5.14 7.80
CA ARG A 92 -6.91 6.47 8.40
C ARG A 92 -7.12 7.58 7.38
N THR A 93 -6.67 7.41 6.14
CA THR A 93 -6.90 8.39 5.06
C THR A 93 -8.29 8.28 4.44
N MET A 94 -8.98 7.16 4.64
CA MET A 94 -10.35 6.91 4.18
C MET A 94 -11.39 7.43 5.19
N TYR A 95 -11.04 8.48 5.94
CA TYR A 95 -11.89 9.04 6.98
C TYR A 95 -13.26 9.43 6.46
N GLU A 96 -14.30 8.80 7.00
CA GLU A 96 -15.68 9.23 6.86
C GLU A 96 -16.16 9.75 8.23
N PRO A 97 -16.59 11.02 8.35
CA PRO A 97 -16.87 11.67 9.63
C PRO A 97 -17.89 10.98 10.53
N LEU A 98 -18.70 10.09 9.97
CA LEU A 98 -19.76 9.36 10.67
C LEU A 98 -19.25 8.07 11.34
N TYR A 99 -18.01 7.65 11.10
CA TYR A 99 -17.45 6.42 11.64
C TYR A 99 -16.22 6.69 12.50
N VAL A 100 -16.11 5.97 13.62
CA VAL A 100 -14.94 6.02 14.49
C VAL A 100 -13.75 5.44 13.73
N ILE A 101 -12.68 6.22 13.63
CA ILE A 101 -11.42 5.76 13.04
C ILE A 101 -10.87 4.66 13.95
N SER A 102 -10.61 3.50 13.36
CA SER A 102 -9.93 2.39 14.03
C SER A 102 -8.64 2.92 14.70
N SER A 103 -8.47 2.56 15.97
CA SER A 103 -7.39 3.08 16.81
C SER A 103 -6.09 2.28 16.64
N ASN A 104 -6.21 1.06 16.13
CA ASN A 104 -5.11 0.12 15.92
C ASN A 104 -5.45 -0.87 14.78
N ASP A 105 -4.42 -1.58 14.28
CA ASP A 105 -4.51 -2.54 13.19
C ASP A 105 -5.51 -3.69 13.44
N ASN A 106 -5.73 -4.08 14.69
CA ASN A 106 -6.64 -5.18 15.04
C ASN A 106 -8.11 -4.81 14.85
N ASP A 107 -8.44 -3.51 14.78
CA ASP A 107 -9.79 -3.03 14.57
C ASP A 107 -10.22 -3.13 13.09
N LEU A 108 -9.30 -3.47 12.16
CA LEU A 108 -9.60 -3.63 10.74
C LEU A 108 -10.03 -5.07 10.42
N CYS A 109 -11.32 -5.25 10.13
CA CYS A 109 -11.82 -6.53 9.63
C CYS A 109 -11.23 -6.89 8.26
N VAL A 110 -11.34 -8.17 7.88
CA VAL A 110 -10.83 -8.71 6.60
C VAL A 110 -11.33 -7.91 5.40
N GLN A 111 -12.60 -7.48 5.43
CA GLN A 111 -13.20 -6.70 4.35
C GLN A 111 -12.57 -5.29 4.23
N HIS A 112 -12.25 -4.64 5.35
CA HIS A 112 -11.55 -3.34 5.32
C HIS A 112 -10.16 -3.50 4.72
N ARG A 113 -9.40 -4.50 5.17
CA ARG A 113 -8.05 -4.75 4.66
C ARG A 113 -8.06 -5.08 3.17
N ALA A 114 -9.02 -5.87 2.71
CA ALA A 114 -9.20 -6.19 1.29
C ALA A 114 -9.62 -4.96 0.45
N ALA A 115 -10.49 -4.09 0.97
CA ALA A 115 -10.86 -2.85 0.28
C ALA A 115 -9.66 -1.89 0.15
N ILE A 116 -8.86 -1.76 1.21
CA ILE A 116 -7.64 -0.94 1.21
C ILE A 116 -6.63 -1.48 0.19
N GLU A 117 -6.45 -2.79 0.15
CA GLU A 117 -5.60 -3.42 -0.86
C GLU A 117 -6.13 -3.18 -2.28
N ASP A 118 -7.43 -3.31 -2.52
CA ASP A 118 -8.04 -3.05 -3.83
C ASP A 118 -7.79 -1.62 -4.31
N GLU A 119 -7.98 -0.65 -3.41
CA GLU A 119 -7.71 0.75 -3.72
C GLU A 119 -6.22 0.98 -4.00
N PHE A 120 -5.33 0.38 -3.21
CA PHE A 120 -3.90 0.46 -3.42
C PHE A 120 -3.48 -0.18 -4.75
N TYR A 121 -4.03 -1.35 -5.07
CA TYR A 121 -3.85 -2.04 -6.34
C TYR A 121 -4.27 -1.16 -7.51
N HIS A 122 -5.42 -0.49 -7.41
CA HIS A 122 -5.90 0.44 -8.43
C HIS A 122 -4.93 1.63 -8.61
N ARG A 123 -4.48 2.25 -7.51
CA ARG A 123 -3.50 3.36 -7.57
C ARG A 123 -2.19 2.91 -8.23
N ILE A 124 -1.67 1.74 -7.89
CA ILE A 124 -0.44 1.21 -8.49
C ILE A 124 -0.60 0.96 -9.99
N ASN A 125 -1.68 0.29 -10.41
CA ASN A 125 -1.85 -0.11 -11.80
C ASN A 125 -2.17 1.06 -12.74
N TYR A 126 -3.01 2.00 -12.30
CA TYR A 126 -3.56 3.02 -13.20
C TYR A 126 -2.95 4.41 -13.01
N VAL A 127 -2.45 4.74 -11.81
CA VAL A 127 -1.89 6.07 -11.52
C VAL A 127 -0.37 6.03 -11.45
N GLN A 128 0.17 4.98 -10.84
CA GLN A 128 1.59 4.92 -10.48
C GLN A 128 2.34 3.83 -11.22
N ASN A 129 1.86 3.34 -12.37
CA ASN A 129 2.53 2.34 -13.23
C ASN A 129 3.17 1.17 -12.46
N LYS A 130 2.51 0.00 -12.48
CA LYS A 130 2.94 -1.24 -11.80
C LYS A 130 4.42 -1.60 -12.00
N LYS A 131 5.09 -1.19 -13.08
CA LYS A 131 6.52 -1.47 -13.32
C LYS A 131 7.48 -0.98 -12.23
N TYR A 132 7.06 0.00 -11.41
CA TYR A 132 7.88 0.51 -10.30
C TYR A 132 7.67 -0.22 -8.97
N TRP A 133 6.79 -1.21 -8.97
CA TRP A 133 6.41 -1.96 -7.79
C TRP A 133 6.65 -3.43 -8.03
N LYS A 134 7.51 -4.02 -7.20
CA LYS A 134 7.81 -5.45 -7.24
C LYS A 134 7.24 -6.11 -6.00
N LEU A 135 6.47 -7.17 -6.19
CA LEU A 135 6.03 -8.04 -5.10
C LEU A 135 7.22 -8.92 -4.70
N ILE A 136 7.63 -8.84 -3.44
CA ILE A 136 8.86 -9.51 -2.97
C ILE A 136 8.59 -10.63 -1.96
N GLY A 137 7.40 -10.70 -1.38
CA GLY A 137 7.04 -11.74 -0.43
C GLY A 137 5.89 -11.32 0.49
N ARG A 138 5.89 -11.86 1.71
CA ARG A 138 4.87 -11.58 2.73
C ARG A 138 5.51 -11.12 4.03
N LEU A 139 4.79 -10.30 4.78
CA LEU A 139 5.15 -9.98 6.14
C LEU A 139 4.84 -11.18 7.04
N ARG A 140 5.77 -11.58 7.90
CA ARG A 140 5.51 -12.64 8.88
C ARG A 140 4.38 -12.21 9.80
N VAL A 141 3.36 -13.05 9.89
CA VAL A 141 2.32 -12.89 10.91
C VAL A 141 3.01 -13.15 12.25
N THR A 142 3.26 -12.09 13.02
CA THR A 142 3.53 -12.25 14.44
C THR A 142 2.21 -12.73 15.04
N ASN A 143 2.14 -14.02 15.37
CA ASN A 143 1.06 -14.55 16.20
C ASN A 143 1.17 -13.86 17.56
N SER A 144 0.61 -12.66 17.66
CA SER A 144 0.24 -12.08 18.94
C SER A 144 -0.95 -12.91 19.39
N SER A 145 -0.71 -13.71 20.41
CA SER A 145 -1.63 -14.72 20.97
C SER A 145 -3.08 -14.23 21.00
N LEU A 146 -3.99 -15.12 20.59
CA LEU A 146 -5.42 -15.08 20.91
C LEU A 146 -5.66 -14.84 22.40
#